data_AF-F3KJS2-F1
#
_entry.id   AF-F3KJS2-F1
#
_cell.length_a   1.000
_cell.length_b   1.000
_cell.length_c   1.000
_cell.angle_alpha   90.00
_cell.angle_beta   90.00
_cell.angle_gamma   90.00
#
_symmetry.space_group_name_H-M   'P 1'
#
loop_
_entity.id
_entity.type
_entity.pdbx_description
1 polymer ?
#
loop_
_entity_poly.entity_id
_entity_poly.type
_entity_poly.pdbx_seq_one_letter_code
_entity_poly.pdbx_strand_id
1 'polypeptide(L)' 'MRNFLIVFQITEQTKVVIKITGSLLNTIDILLDLQVGDTSRLEYIKKMILENKQLYASDQQYVQSLATSYNIGDQKK' A
#
# COMPACT_ATOMS: atom_id res chain seq x y z
N MET A 1 -23.20 8.23 -29.41
CA MET A 1 -21.89 8.91 -29.29
C MET A 1 -20.97 8.03 -28.47
N ARG A 2 -19.75 7.83 -28.99
CA ARG A 2 -18.53 7.24 -28.38
C ARG A 2 -18.62 5.84 -27.75
N ASN A 3 -18.42 4.86 -28.63
CA ASN A 3 -17.81 3.57 -28.35
C ASN A 3 -16.38 3.79 -27.81
N PHE A 4 -16.14 3.55 -26.53
CA PHE A 4 -14.78 3.56 -25.99
C PHE A 4 -14.21 2.14 -26.06
N LEU A 5 -13.54 1.84 -27.18
CA LEU A 5 -12.51 0.80 -27.22
C LEU A 5 -11.40 1.22 -26.26
N ILE A 6 -11.44 0.73 -25.02
CA ILE A 6 -10.25 0.77 -24.15
C ILE A 6 -9.43 -0.44 -24.55
N VAL A 7 -8.52 -0.21 -25.49
CA VAL A 7 -7.45 -1.16 -25.85
C VAL A 7 -6.55 -1.29 -24.63
N PHE A 8 -6.71 -2.37 -23.87
CA PHE A 8 -5.79 -2.78 -22.82
C PHE A 8 -4.52 -3.33 -23.47
N GLN A 9 -3.60 -2.45 -23.86
CA GLN A 9 -2.18 -2.84 -23.94
C GLN A 9 -1.60 -2.74 -22.53
N ILE A 10 -1.74 -3.83 -21.76
CA ILE A 10 -1.08 -3.97 -20.47
C ILE A 10 0.36 -4.39 -20.74
N THR A 11 1.29 -3.45 -20.63
CA THR A 11 2.70 -3.76 -20.39
C THR A 11 2.79 -4.50 -19.05
N GLU A 12 3.49 -5.62 -19.02
CA GLU A 12 3.43 -6.66 -17.97
C GLU A 12 3.86 -6.24 -16.53
N GLN A 13 4.08 -4.94 -16.27
CA GLN A 13 4.61 -4.45 -14.98
C GLN A 13 3.54 -4.12 -13.93
N THR A 14 2.24 -4.11 -14.27
CA THR A 14 1.16 -3.69 -13.34
C THR A 14 0.65 -4.80 -12.40
N LYS A 15 0.86 -6.09 -12.72
CA LYS A 15 0.36 -7.20 -11.87
C LYS A 15 1.02 -7.26 -10.49
N VAL A 16 2.23 -6.74 -10.32
CA VAL A 16 2.95 -6.76 -9.04
C VAL A 16 2.52 -5.57 -8.15
N VAL A 17 2.26 -4.40 -8.73
CA VAL A 17 1.86 -3.18 -7.98
C VAL A 17 0.46 -3.33 -7.34
N ILE A 18 -0.47 -3.99 -8.03
CA ILE A 18 -1.87 -4.12 -7.59
C ILE A 18 -2.04 -5.17 -6.48
N LYS A 19 -1.18 -6.20 -6.44
CA LYS A 19 -1.22 -7.22 -5.37
C LYS A 19 -0.62 -6.74 -4.04
N ILE A 20 0.34 -5.79 -4.09
CA ILE A 20 1.00 -5.28 -2.89
C ILE A 20 0.20 -4.16 -2.22
N THR A 21 -0.48 -3.31 -3.01
CA THR A 21 -1.20 -2.13 -2.47
C THR A 21 -2.39 -2.48 -1.59
N GLY A 22 -3.18 -3.50 -1.93
CA GLY A 22 -4.30 -3.94 -1.07
C GLY A 22 -3.85 -4.48 0.28
N SER A 23 -2.71 -5.19 0.32
CA SER A 23 -2.11 -5.71 1.55
C SER A 23 -1.46 -4.58 2.37
N LEU A 24 -0.74 -3.68 1.70
CA LEU A 24 -0.03 -2.59 2.37
C LEU A 24 -0.97 -1.54 2.97
N LEU A 25 -2.04 -1.18 2.25
CA LEU A 25 -3.02 -0.20 2.74
C LEU A 25 -3.73 -0.72 4.00
N ASN A 26 -4.13 -1.99 3.99
CA ASN A 26 -4.73 -2.65 5.16
C ASN A 26 -3.77 -2.68 6.35
N THR A 27 -2.49 -3.01 6.12
CA THR A 27 -1.47 -2.95 7.18
C THR A 27 -1.34 -1.54 7.77
N ILE A 28 -1.38 -0.49 6.94
CA ILE A 28 -1.32 0.90 7.42
C ILE A 28 -2.57 1.26 8.22
N ASP A 29 -3.76 0.84 7.79
CA ASP A 29 -5.00 1.06 8.52
C ASP A 29 -4.97 0.41 9.91
N ILE A 30 -4.50 -0.85 10.01
CA ILE A 30 -4.31 -1.53 11.30
C ILE A 30 -3.31 -0.77 12.19
N LEU A 31 -2.18 -0.30 11.64
CA LEU A 31 -1.20 0.46 12.40
C LEU A 31 -1.76 1.80 12.91
N LEU A 32 -2.60 2.47 12.12
CA LEU A 32 -3.31 3.69 12.51
C LEU A 32 -4.33 3.41 13.61
N ASP A 33 -5.12 2.34 13.49
CA ASP A 33 -6.11 1.93 14.49
C ASP A 33 -5.47 1.56 15.83
N LEU A 34 -4.30 0.92 15.79
CA LEU A 34 -3.50 0.60 16.98
C LEU A 34 -2.79 1.83 17.58
N GLN A 35 -2.78 2.97 16.88
CA GLN A 35 -2.07 4.19 17.24
C GLN A 35 -0.57 3.96 17.53
N VAL A 36 0.08 3.14 16.71
CA VAL A 36 1.49 2.78 16.88
C VAL A 36 2.39 3.47 15.86
N GLY A 37 3.60 3.83 16.32
CA GLY A 37 4.54 4.59 15.50
C GLY A 37 4.15 6.06 15.39
N ASP A 38 4.44 6.66 14.24
CA ASP A 38 4.15 8.04 13.89
C ASP A 38 2.93 8.04 12.97
N THR A 39 1.78 8.35 13.55
CA THR A 39 0.49 8.37 12.86
C THR A 39 0.46 9.39 11.74
N SER A 40 1.14 10.53 11.89
CA SER A 40 1.21 11.55 10.83
C SER A 40 1.96 11.04 9.62
N ARG A 41 3.05 10.29 9.86
CA ARG A 41 3.81 9.63 8.79
C ARG A 41 2.98 8.52 8.14
N LEU A 42 2.27 7.70 8.90
CA LEU A 42 1.41 6.65 8.37
C LEU A 42 0.27 7.21 7.50
N GLU A 43 -0.38 8.30 7.93
CA GLU A 43 -1.40 9.02 7.14
C GLU A 43 -0.83 9.58 5.83
N TYR A 44 0.40 10.12 5.87
CA TYR A 44 1.09 10.58 4.67
C TYR A 44 1.36 9.43 3.69
N ILE A 45 1.85 8.29 4.18
CA ILE A 45 2.12 7.11 3.36
C ILE A 45 0.81 6.58 2.75
N LYS A 46 -0.26 6.51 3.55
CA LYS A 46 -1.61 6.14 3.09
C LYS A 46 -2.07 7.04 1.94
N LYS A 47 -1.94 8.36 2.10
CA LYS A 47 -2.25 9.34 1.06
C LYS A 47 -1.44 9.10 -0.22
N MET A 48 -0.14 8.85 -0.11
CA MET A 48 0.70 8.58 -1.29
C MET A 48 0.27 7.34 -2.06
N ILE A 49 -0.12 6.27 -1.35
CA ILE A 49 -0.66 5.05 -1.97
C ILE A 49 -1.98 5.36 -2.69
N LEU A 50 -2.91 6.06 -2.04
CA LEU A 50 -4.22 6.40 -2.61
C LEU A 50 -4.11 7.32 -3.85
N GLU A 51 -3.11 8.19 -3.87
CA GLU A 51 -2.79 9.05 -5.01
C GLU A 51 -1.99 8.33 -6.11
N ASN A 52 -1.75 7.02 -5.99
CA ASN A 52 -0.91 6.21 -6.88
C ASN A 52 0.52 6.77 -7.06
N LYS A 53 1.05 7.40 -6.01
CA LYS A 53 2.42 7.90 -5.97
C LYS A 53 3.36 6.82 -5.44
N GLN A 54 4.60 6.87 -5.94
CA GLN A 54 5.65 5.97 -5.46
C GLN A 54 6.04 6.37 -4.03
N LEU A 55 6.14 5.36 -3.15
CA LEU A 55 6.67 5.54 -1.80
C LEU A 55 8.20 5.57 -1.81
N TYR A 56 8.77 6.35 -0.90
CA TYR A 56 10.20 6.25 -0.62
C TYR A 56 10.52 4.89 0.02
N ALA A 57 11.70 4.35 -0.28
CA ALA A 57 12.15 3.08 0.30
C ALA A 57 12.17 3.12 1.83
N SER A 58 12.52 4.26 2.41
CA SER A 58 12.50 4.50 3.86
C SER A 58 11.09 4.41 4.46
N ASP A 59 10.05 4.82 3.73
CA ASP A 59 8.66 4.73 4.16
C ASP A 59 8.15 3.29 4.07
N GLN A 60 8.55 2.55 3.03
CA GLN A 60 8.24 1.13 2.91
C GLN A 60 8.88 0.32 4.05
N GLN A 61 10.18 0.57 4.31
CA GLN A 61 10.91 -0.07 5.42
C GLN A 61 10.30 0.27 6.78
N TYR A 62 9.85 1.52 6.95
CA TYR A 62 9.19 1.97 8.16
C TYR A 62 7.92 1.17 8.44
N VAL A 63 6.99 1.07 7.47
CA VAL A 63 5.76 0.29 7.61
C VAL A 63 6.06 -1.18 7.84
N GLN A 64 7.03 -1.75 7.13
CA GLN A 64 7.40 -3.16 7.27
C GLN A 64 7.98 -3.48 8.66
N SER A 65 8.79 -2.58 9.21
CA SER A 65 9.38 -2.73 10.55
C SER A 65 8.30 -2.68 11.63
N LEU A 66 7.34 -1.77 11.50
CA LEU A 66 6.18 -1.72 12.38
C LEU A 66 5.33 -2.97 12.26
N ALA A 67 4.95 -3.37 11.04
CA ALA A 67 4.15 -4.56 10.81
C ALA A 67 4.79 -5.81 11.42
N THR A 68 6.11 -5.95 11.29
CA THR A 68 6.87 -7.06 11.91
C THR A 68 6.82 -6.98 13.44
N SER A 69 7.05 -5.80 14.01
CA SER A 69 7.05 -5.58 15.47
C SER A 69 5.70 -5.91 16.11
N TYR A 70 4.61 -5.65 15.40
CA TYR A 70 3.25 -5.90 15.86
C TYR A 70 2.64 -7.21 15.35
N ASN A 71 3.44 -8.07 14.70
CA ASN A 71 2.99 -9.33 14.08
C ASN A 71 1.77 -9.14 13.15
N ILE A 72 1.70 -8.00 12.47
CA ILE A 72 0.70 -7.69 11.46
C ILE A 72 1.16 -8.38 10.17
N GLY A 73 0.83 -9.66 10.07
CA GLY A 73 1.11 -10.51 8.92
C GLY A 73 -0.18 -11.16 8.44
N ASP A 74 -0.39 -11.09 7.12
CA ASP A 74 -1.39 -11.87 6.40
C ASP A 74 -1.29 -13.33 6.88
N GLN A 75 -2.36 -13.83 7.52
CA GLN A 75 -2.49 -15.22 7.94
C GLN A 75 -2.58 -16.08 6.67
N LYS A 76 -1.47 -16.26 5.97
CA LYS A 76 -1.32 -17.31 4.97
C LYS A 76 -1.14 -18.63 5.73
N LYS A 77 -2.28 -19.24 6.03
CA LYS A 77 -2.38 -20.67 6.29
C LYS A 77 -2.02 -21.46 5.03
#